data_AF-A0A662TG39-F1
#
_entry.id   AF-A0A662TG39-F1
#
_cell.length_a   1.000
_cell.length_b   1.000
_cell.length_c   1.000
_cell.angle_alpha   90.00
_cell.angle_beta   90.00
_cell.angle_gamma   90.00
#
_symmetry.space_group_name_H-M   'P 1'
#
loop_
_entity.id
_entity.type
_entity.pdbx_description
1 polymer ?
#
loop_
_entity_poly.entity_id
_entity_poly.type
_entity_poly.pdbx_seq_one_letter_code
_entity_poly.pdbx_strand_id
1 'polypeptide(L)'
;MKCKFASRCPLKQMEICFRYPEYMKKDKPYGCLFMHVLQMLELWEELKRRYLPTLVRISRNVTKSTLFSIPMVDDIVKVMIILHDYGKASKNYVSPGEYNAQFYHEIVSGCLSYNVLKNCNERIASTIASAILLHHEHRIYRKMFNIGGYSYARKSAIRYIVRKCSSKVFFDSMANEAFKTIIQSFTSTGNTTTDLSAFKEQYCESELAESMREIRDNVWCLRYKSWFTVGAFNHILVLLDIRAACKTREEKDKLSYYFDTVLHKGRLPLQG
;
A
#
# COMPACT_ATOMS: atom_id res chain seq x y z
N MET A 1 -14.82 15.96 15.06
CA MET A 1 -14.74 14.48 14.93
C MET A 1 -13.80 13.96 16.02
N LYS A 2 -14.24 13.06 16.92
CA LYS A 2 -13.37 12.49 17.97
C LYS A 2 -12.56 11.32 17.39
N CYS A 3 -11.23 11.41 17.42
CA CYS A 3 -10.35 10.34 16.93
C CYS A 3 -10.25 9.21 17.98
N LYS A 4 -10.62 7.97 17.61
CA LYS A 4 -10.54 6.79 18.50
C LYS A 4 -9.11 6.39 18.89
N PHE A 5 -8.10 6.88 18.17
CA PHE A 5 -6.70 6.63 18.47
C PHE A 5 -6.03 7.76 19.25
N ALA A 6 -6.75 8.82 19.65
CA ALA A 6 -6.14 10.01 20.24
C ALA A 6 -5.17 9.70 21.41
N SER A 7 -5.51 8.73 22.27
CA SER A 7 -4.69 8.33 23.42
C SER A 7 -3.45 7.49 23.08
N ARG A 8 -3.44 6.81 21.94
CA ARG A 8 -2.43 5.80 21.55
C ARG A 8 -1.79 6.03 20.18
N CYS A 9 -2.12 7.15 19.53
CA CYS A 9 -1.56 7.50 18.23
C CYS A 9 -0.08 7.87 18.42
N PRO A 10 0.85 7.24 17.68
CA PRO A 10 2.26 7.61 17.76
C PRO A 10 2.53 9.03 17.25
N LEU A 11 1.57 9.62 16.51
CA LEU A 11 1.68 10.95 15.91
C LEU A 11 1.06 12.06 16.76
N LYS A 12 0.73 11.81 18.04
CA LYS A 12 -0.02 12.76 18.89
C LYS A 12 0.65 14.14 19.04
N GLN A 13 1.97 14.22 18.83
CA GLN A 13 2.74 15.46 18.93
C GLN A 13 2.94 16.18 17.58
N MET A 14 2.51 15.61 16.45
CA MET A 14 2.88 16.10 15.10
C MET A 14 1.86 17.04 14.44
N GLU A 15 0.83 17.53 15.15
CA GLU A 15 -0.22 18.42 14.60
C GLU A 15 -0.76 18.00 13.21
N ILE A 16 -0.87 16.69 12.97
CA ILE A 16 -1.13 16.11 11.64
C ILE A 16 -2.54 15.52 11.47
N CYS A 17 -3.34 15.60 12.53
CA CYS A 17 -4.68 15.01 12.56
C CYS A 17 -5.57 15.60 11.45
N PHE A 18 -6.17 14.74 10.63
CA PHE A 18 -7.07 15.12 9.52
C PHE A 18 -6.45 15.98 8.40
N ARG A 19 -5.14 16.23 8.44
CA ARG A 19 -4.43 16.95 7.38
C ARG A 19 -4.41 16.19 6.06
N TYR A 20 -4.27 14.86 6.13
CA TYR A 20 -4.28 13.98 4.96
C TYR A 20 -5.55 13.11 4.97
N PRO A 21 -6.40 13.23 3.94
CA PRO A 21 -7.68 12.54 3.90
C PRO A 21 -7.51 11.03 3.66
N GLU A 22 -8.43 10.24 4.21
CA GLU A 22 -8.55 8.82 3.86
C GLU A 22 -9.07 8.66 2.43
N TYR A 23 -10.00 9.53 2.01
CA TYR A 23 -10.55 9.52 0.66
C TYR A 23 -11.11 10.89 0.24
N MET A 24 -11.26 11.07 -1.07
CA MET A 24 -11.91 12.23 -1.69
C MET A 24 -13.31 11.85 -2.19
N LYS A 25 -14.33 12.69 -1.92
CA LYS A 25 -15.70 12.53 -2.46
C LYS A 25 -16.17 13.89 -2.98
N LYS A 26 -16.40 13.99 -4.31
CA LYS A 26 -16.72 15.25 -5.00
C LYS A 26 -15.73 16.37 -4.65
N ASP A 27 -14.44 16.06 -4.78
CA ASP A 27 -13.30 16.95 -4.47
C ASP A 27 -13.22 17.47 -3.03
N LYS A 28 -14.00 16.89 -2.11
CA LYS A 28 -13.92 17.19 -0.68
C LYS A 28 -13.15 16.10 0.06
N PRO A 29 -12.22 16.45 0.96
CA PRO A 29 -11.48 15.51 1.79
C PRO A 29 -12.34 14.94 2.92
N TYR A 30 -12.21 13.65 3.19
CA TYR A 30 -12.88 12.96 4.30
C TYR A 30 -11.94 12.00 5.03
N GLY A 31 -12.16 11.87 6.34
CA GLY A 31 -11.43 10.95 7.21
C GLY A 31 -9.98 11.38 7.48
N CYS A 32 -9.25 10.53 8.18
CA CYS A 32 -7.83 10.72 8.48
C CYS A 32 -7.07 9.49 8.00
N LEU A 33 -6.12 9.69 7.08
CA LEU A 33 -5.29 8.63 6.51
C LEU A 33 -4.58 7.78 7.58
N PHE A 34 -4.00 8.44 8.58
CA PHE A 34 -3.28 7.71 9.65
C PHE A 34 -4.23 6.96 10.59
N MET A 35 -5.45 7.46 10.80
CA MET A 35 -6.46 6.72 11.55
C MET A 35 -6.84 5.41 10.83
N HIS A 36 -6.92 5.45 9.50
CA HIS A 36 -7.16 4.27 8.66
C HIS A 36 -6.02 3.26 8.78
N VAL A 37 -4.78 3.71 8.60
CA VAL A 37 -3.57 2.86 8.76
C VAL A 37 -3.51 2.22 10.14
N LEU A 38 -3.72 2.99 11.22
CA LEU A 38 -3.72 2.45 12.58
C LEU A 38 -4.83 1.41 12.78
N GLN A 39 -6.01 1.61 12.19
CA GLN A 39 -7.08 0.62 12.25
C GLN A 39 -6.73 -0.66 11.50
N MET A 40 -6.05 -0.60 10.36
CA MET A 40 -5.57 -1.78 9.65
C MET A 40 -4.52 -2.54 10.45
N LEU A 41 -3.61 -1.84 11.14
CA LEU A 41 -2.61 -2.47 12.01
C LEU A 41 -3.26 -3.21 13.19
N GLU A 42 -4.30 -2.66 13.82
CA GLU A 42 -5.05 -3.39 14.85
C GLU A 42 -5.72 -4.66 14.32
N LEU A 43 -6.40 -4.55 13.17
CA LEU A 43 -7.03 -5.69 12.53
C LEU A 43 -5.99 -6.75 12.12
N TRP A 44 -4.78 -6.33 11.76
CA TRP A 44 -3.69 -7.25 11.48
C TRP A 44 -3.25 -8.01 12.72
N GLU A 45 -3.15 -7.36 13.88
CA GLU A 45 -2.83 -8.04 15.14
C GLU A 45 -3.84 -9.16 15.49
N GLU A 46 -5.12 -8.95 15.18
CA GLU A 46 -6.18 -9.97 15.33
C GLU A 46 -6.01 -11.15 14.35
N LEU A 47 -5.54 -10.89 13.13
CA LEU A 47 -5.50 -11.86 12.03
C LEU A 47 -4.15 -12.58 11.85
N LYS A 48 -3.05 -11.97 12.29
CA LYS A 48 -1.70 -12.36 11.87
C LYS A 48 -1.33 -13.77 12.23
N ARG A 49 -1.82 -14.31 13.36
CA ARG A 49 -1.57 -15.69 13.79
C ARG A 49 -2.01 -16.72 12.73
N ARG A 50 -3.10 -16.44 12.00
CA ARG A 50 -3.63 -17.32 10.96
C ARG A 50 -2.83 -17.25 9.66
N TYR A 51 -2.33 -16.08 9.30
CA TYR A 51 -1.70 -15.84 8.00
C TYR A 51 -0.18 -15.98 8.01
N LEU A 52 0.51 -15.59 9.09
CA LEU A 52 1.97 -15.52 9.15
C LEU A 52 2.68 -16.83 8.79
N PRO A 53 2.28 -18.02 9.28
CA PRO A 53 2.95 -19.27 8.89
C PRO A 53 2.89 -19.53 7.38
N THR A 54 1.75 -19.23 6.75
CA THR A 54 1.56 -19.40 5.31
C THR A 54 2.35 -18.36 4.53
N LEU A 55 2.35 -17.09 4.96
CA LEU A 55 3.13 -16.04 4.32
C LEU A 55 4.63 -16.33 4.40
N VAL A 56 5.15 -16.78 5.54
CA VAL A 56 6.56 -17.20 5.68
C VAL A 56 6.91 -18.27 4.65
N ARG A 57 6.10 -19.32 4.54
CA ARG A 57 6.31 -20.39 3.56
C ARG A 57 6.32 -19.85 2.12
N ILE A 58 5.37 -18.98 1.78
CA ILE A 58 5.26 -18.37 0.45
C ILE A 58 6.47 -17.46 0.16
N SER A 59 6.88 -16.62 1.11
CA SER A 59 8.06 -15.75 1.00
C SER A 59 9.34 -16.55 0.78
N ARG A 60 9.56 -17.63 1.54
CA ARG A 60 10.70 -18.52 1.36
C ARG A 60 10.71 -19.17 -0.03
N ASN A 61 9.53 -19.61 -0.50
CA ASN A 61 9.40 -20.25 -1.79
C ASN A 61 9.66 -19.30 -2.97
N VAL A 62 9.15 -18.07 -2.92
CA VAL A 62 9.32 -17.11 -4.02
C VAL A 62 10.76 -16.58 -4.10
N THR A 63 11.39 -16.38 -2.94
CA THR A 63 12.77 -15.86 -2.84
C THR A 63 13.84 -16.94 -2.88
N LYS A 64 13.47 -18.23 -2.72
CA LYS A 64 14.40 -19.35 -2.50
C LYS A 64 15.35 -19.12 -1.32
N SER A 65 14.90 -18.37 -0.31
CA SER A 65 15.67 -18.03 0.88
C SER A 65 15.00 -18.59 2.13
N THR A 66 15.78 -19.14 3.06
CA THR A 66 15.29 -19.61 4.36
C THR A 66 15.26 -18.51 5.42
N LEU A 67 15.82 -17.33 5.12
CA LEU A 67 16.00 -16.21 6.05
C LEU A 67 14.69 -15.56 6.51
N PHE A 68 13.59 -15.75 5.78
CA PHE A 68 12.29 -15.18 6.13
C PHE A 68 11.73 -15.85 7.38
N SER A 69 11.79 -15.15 8.51
CA SER A 69 11.22 -15.56 9.81
C SER A 69 9.83 -14.96 10.01
N ILE A 70 9.11 -15.43 11.04
CA ILE A 70 7.80 -14.85 11.41
C ILE A 70 7.93 -13.34 11.73
N PRO A 71 8.86 -12.87 12.57
CA PRO A 71 9.01 -11.44 12.85
C PRO A 71 9.31 -10.60 11.60
N MET A 72 10.19 -11.09 10.72
CA MET A 72 10.54 -10.39 9.49
C MET A 72 9.34 -10.26 8.54
N VAL A 73 8.55 -11.33 8.39
CA VAL A 73 7.35 -11.29 7.54
C VAL A 73 6.24 -10.45 8.17
N ASP A 74 6.11 -10.44 9.49
CA ASP A 74 5.21 -9.52 10.21
C ASP A 74 5.56 -8.06 9.91
N ASP A 75 6.84 -7.70 10.00
CA ASP A 75 7.33 -6.35 9.69
C ASP A 75 7.07 -5.97 8.23
N ILE A 76 7.32 -6.89 7.28
CA ILE A 76 7.03 -6.66 5.86
C ILE A 76 5.54 -6.41 5.62
N VAL A 77 4.65 -7.17 6.26
CA VAL A 77 3.19 -6.96 6.15
C VAL A 77 2.78 -5.63 6.76
N LYS A 78 3.35 -5.26 7.90
CA LYS A 78 3.08 -3.95 8.52
C LYS A 78 3.57 -2.80 7.64
N VAL A 79 4.75 -2.90 7.03
CA VAL A 79 5.22 -1.90 6.06
C VAL A 79 4.27 -1.81 4.87
N MET A 80 3.81 -2.94 4.34
CA MET A 80 2.79 -2.96 3.28
C MET A 80 1.51 -2.22 3.69
N ILE A 81 0.99 -2.51 4.89
CA ILE A 81 -0.20 -1.84 5.45
C ILE A 81 0.05 -0.34 5.61
N ILE A 82 1.21 0.05 6.12
CA ILE A 82 1.51 1.46 6.39
C ILE A 82 1.65 2.24 5.08
N LEU A 83 2.27 1.66 4.05
CA LEU A 83 2.61 2.38 2.83
C LEU A 83 1.58 2.26 1.69
N HIS A 84 0.59 1.37 1.77
CA HIS A 84 -0.33 1.13 0.63
C HIS A 84 -1.02 2.40 0.10
N ASP A 85 -1.35 3.32 1.01
CA ASP A 85 -2.02 4.59 0.73
C ASP A 85 -1.11 5.81 0.88
N TYR A 86 0.22 5.62 0.96
CA TYR A 86 1.20 6.71 1.05
C TYR A 86 0.94 7.85 0.05
N GLY A 87 0.63 7.51 -1.21
CA GLY A 87 0.36 8.50 -2.24
C GLY A 87 -0.79 9.47 -1.94
N LYS A 88 -1.72 9.13 -1.03
CA LYS A 88 -2.80 10.03 -0.59
C LYS A 88 -2.30 11.23 0.21
N ALA A 89 -1.09 11.14 0.76
CA ALA A 89 -0.43 12.25 1.45
C ALA A 89 0.27 13.24 0.50
N SER A 90 0.26 12.97 -0.81
CA SER A 90 0.85 13.89 -1.80
C SER A 90 -0.03 15.10 -2.04
N LYS A 91 0.60 16.23 -2.40
CA LYS A 91 -0.12 17.44 -2.85
C LYS A 91 -0.98 17.15 -4.09
N ASN A 92 -0.53 16.22 -4.94
CA ASN A 92 -1.25 15.78 -6.13
C ASN A 92 -2.59 15.11 -5.80
N TYR A 93 -2.69 14.43 -4.66
CA TYR A 93 -3.94 13.81 -4.21
C TYR A 93 -4.86 14.79 -3.48
N VAL A 94 -4.28 15.62 -2.61
CA VAL A 94 -5.03 16.57 -1.77
C VAL A 94 -5.58 17.75 -2.59
N SER A 95 -4.82 18.20 -3.60
CA SER A 95 -5.15 19.36 -4.45
C SER A 95 -5.13 18.97 -5.93
N PRO A 96 -6.04 18.08 -6.41
CA PRO A 96 -5.98 17.54 -7.76
C PRO A 96 -6.12 18.59 -8.87
N GLY A 97 -6.84 19.70 -8.60
CA GLY A 97 -7.04 20.80 -9.55
C GLY A 97 -5.77 21.59 -9.89
N GLU A 98 -4.74 21.54 -9.03
CA GLU A 98 -3.48 22.27 -9.23
C GLU A 98 -2.41 21.42 -9.93
N TYR A 99 -2.47 20.09 -9.78
CA TYR A 99 -1.33 19.24 -10.11
C TYR A 99 -1.58 18.17 -11.18
N ASN A 100 -2.81 17.65 -11.33
CA ASN A 100 -3.32 16.77 -12.41
C ASN A 100 -4.53 15.96 -11.91
N ALA A 101 -5.64 15.96 -12.66
CA ALA A 101 -6.88 15.28 -12.28
C ALA A 101 -6.82 13.73 -12.30
N GLN A 102 -5.79 13.11 -12.89
CA GLN A 102 -5.67 11.65 -13.03
C GLN A 102 -4.52 11.04 -12.21
N PHE A 103 -4.43 11.40 -10.93
CA PHE A 103 -3.43 10.85 -10.02
C PHE A 103 -3.83 9.48 -9.43
N TYR A 104 -2.95 8.48 -9.57
CA TYR A 104 -3.09 7.15 -8.95
C TYR A 104 -2.13 7.03 -7.77
N HIS A 105 -2.66 7.14 -6.55
CA HIS A 105 -1.85 7.12 -5.33
C HIS A 105 -1.10 5.80 -5.15
N GLU A 106 -1.66 4.71 -5.65
CA GLU A 106 -1.09 3.38 -5.53
C GLU A 106 0.24 3.21 -6.28
N ILE A 107 0.51 4.03 -7.31
CA ILE A 107 1.77 3.97 -8.06
C ILE A 107 2.94 4.43 -7.21
N VAL A 108 2.82 5.62 -6.62
CA VAL A 108 3.88 6.15 -5.76
C VAL A 108 3.98 5.33 -4.47
N SER A 109 2.85 4.87 -3.91
CA SER A 109 2.84 3.94 -2.77
C SER A 109 3.61 2.66 -3.07
N GLY A 110 3.36 2.03 -4.22
CA GLY A 110 4.05 0.80 -4.63
C GLY A 110 5.54 1.03 -4.88
N CYS A 111 5.91 2.10 -5.59
CA CYS A 111 7.31 2.44 -5.86
C CYS A 111 8.08 2.77 -4.57
N LEU A 112 7.49 3.52 -3.64
CA LEU A 112 8.11 3.78 -2.34
C LEU A 112 8.28 2.48 -1.56
N SER A 113 7.25 1.65 -1.49
CA SER A 113 7.31 0.37 -0.76
C SER A 113 8.38 -0.56 -1.31
N TYR A 114 8.56 -0.60 -2.63
CA TYR A 114 9.68 -1.31 -3.26
C TYR A 114 11.01 -0.75 -2.76
N ASN A 115 11.23 0.56 -2.85
CA ASN A 115 12.50 1.17 -2.46
C ASN A 115 12.80 1.04 -0.96
N VAL A 116 11.79 1.08 -0.10
CA VAL A 116 11.95 0.84 1.35
C VAL A 116 12.37 -0.61 1.63
N LEU A 117 11.89 -1.59 0.86
CA LEU A 117 12.10 -3.02 1.14
C LEU A 117 13.15 -3.71 0.25
N LYS A 118 13.66 -3.06 -0.80
CA LYS A 118 14.52 -3.73 -1.82
C LYS A 118 15.81 -4.29 -1.22
N ASN A 119 16.39 -3.60 -0.24
CA ASN A 119 17.61 -4.04 0.45
C ASN A 119 17.37 -5.29 1.32
N CYS A 120 16.13 -5.54 1.75
CA CYS A 120 15.76 -6.79 2.41
C CYS A 120 15.73 -7.95 1.40
N ASN A 121 14.98 -7.79 0.30
CA ASN A 121 15.02 -8.69 -0.85
C ASN A 121 14.23 -8.08 -2.03
N GLU A 122 14.84 -7.90 -3.19
CA GLU A 122 14.18 -7.25 -4.34
C GLU A 122 12.90 -7.96 -4.77
N ARG A 123 12.86 -9.29 -4.69
CA ARG A 123 11.71 -10.08 -5.13
C ARG A 123 10.54 -10.01 -4.17
N ILE A 124 10.80 -10.03 -2.86
CA ILE A 124 9.72 -9.77 -1.88
C ILE A 124 9.26 -8.33 -1.96
N ALA A 125 10.17 -7.36 -2.08
CA ALA A 125 9.84 -5.94 -2.24
C ALA A 125 8.96 -5.71 -3.47
N SER A 126 9.30 -6.32 -4.60
CA SER A 126 8.50 -6.27 -5.82
C SER A 126 7.14 -6.94 -5.68
N THR A 127 7.05 -8.02 -4.90
CA THR A 127 5.78 -8.70 -4.60
C THR A 127 4.87 -7.78 -3.78
N ILE A 128 5.40 -7.15 -2.73
CA ILE A 128 4.67 -6.21 -1.88
C ILE A 128 4.23 -4.98 -2.67
N ALA A 129 5.13 -4.40 -3.47
CA ALA A 129 4.81 -3.30 -4.34
C ALA A 129 3.72 -3.67 -5.36
N SER A 130 3.76 -4.87 -5.93
CA SER A 130 2.69 -5.38 -6.80
C SER A 130 1.36 -5.55 -6.06
N ALA A 131 1.37 -6.05 -4.83
CA ALA A 131 0.17 -6.18 -4.02
C ALA A 131 -0.48 -4.82 -3.73
N ILE A 132 0.33 -3.79 -3.47
CA ILE A 132 -0.10 -2.40 -3.30
C ILE A 132 -0.60 -1.83 -4.63
N LEU A 133 0.11 -1.98 -5.74
CA LEU A 133 -0.36 -1.50 -7.05
C LEU A 133 -1.74 -2.08 -7.41
N LEU A 134 -2.09 -3.26 -6.89
CA LEU A 134 -3.34 -3.95 -7.19
C LEU A 134 -4.41 -3.82 -6.09
N HIS A 135 -4.19 -3.04 -5.03
CA HIS A 135 -5.19 -2.94 -3.95
C HIS A 135 -6.49 -2.25 -4.40
N HIS A 136 -6.44 -1.48 -5.49
CA HIS A 136 -7.59 -0.98 -6.24
C HIS A 136 -7.67 -1.60 -7.64
N GLU A 137 -7.47 -2.93 -7.73
CA GLU A 137 -7.34 -3.73 -8.95
C GLU A 137 -8.21 -3.28 -10.12
N HIS A 138 -9.50 -2.99 -9.89
CA HIS A 138 -10.45 -2.54 -10.92
C HIS A 138 -9.99 -1.30 -11.72
N ARG A 139 -9.20 -0.39 -11.14
CA ARG A 139 -8.74 0.84 -11.79
C ARG A 139 -7.54 0.60 -12.70
N ILE A 140 -6.57 -0.16 -12.21
CA ILE A 140 -5.32 -0.45 -12.93
C ILE A 140 -5.49 -1.59 -13.92
N TYR A 141 -6.25 -2.63 -13.57
CA TYR A 141 -6.54 -3.77 -14.45
C TYR A 141 -7.16 -3.29 -15.76
N ARG A 142 -8.17 -2.42 -15.71
CA ARG A 142 -8.83 -1.90 -16.91
C ARG A 142 -7.84 -1.15 -17.83
N LYS A 143 -6.93 -0.37 -17.25
CA LYS A 143 -5.91 0.37 -18.02
C LYS A 143 -4.82 -0.55 -18.57
N MET A 144 -4.34 -1.52 -17.79
CA MET A 144 -3.31 -2.48 -18.24
C MET A 144 -3.86 -3.45 -19.29
N PHE A 145 -5.11 -3.90 -19.13
CA PHE A 145 -5.81 -4.73 -20.12
C PHE A 145 -5.93 -4.02 -21.47
N ASN A 146 -6.35 -2.75 -21.46
CA ASN A 146 -6.48 -1.93 -22.67
C ASN A 146 -5.15 -1.68 -23.41
N ILE A 147 -3.99 -1.92 -22.78
CA ILE A 147 -2.66 -1.71 -23.36
C ILE A 147 -2.00 -3.04 -23.80
N GLY A 148 -2.69 -4.17 -23.63
CA GLY A 148 -2.22 -5.50 -24.09
C GLY A 148 -2.06 -6.57 -23.00
N GLY A 149 -2.60 -6.33 -21.80
CA GLY A 149 -2.59 -7.29 -20.69
C GLY A 149 -1.29 -7.34 -19.87
N TYR A 150 -1.30 -8.03 -18.72
CA TYR A 150 -0.14 -8.13 -17.82
C TYR A 150 1.08 -8.83 -18.46
N SER A 151 0.85 -9.73 -19.42
CA SER A 151 1.88 -10.40 -20.20
C SER A 151 2.69 -9.44 -21.08
N TYR A 152 2.19 -8.22 -21.32
CA TYR A 152 2.83 -7.20 -22.13
C TYR A 152 2.92 -5.84 -21.42
N ALA A 153 3.34 -5.82 -20.15
CA ALA A 153 3.80 -4.60 -19.49
C ALA A 153 5.09 -4.04 -20.13
N ARG A 154 5.05 -3.74 -21.43
CA ARG A 154 6.15 -3.17 -22.22
C ARG A 154 6.64 -1.90 -21.51
N LYS A 155 7.93 -1.58 -21.66
CA LYS A 155 8.52 -0.34 -21.11
C LYS A 155 7.72 0.93 -21.50
N SER A 156 7.04 0.91 -22.65
CA SER A 156 6.14 1.98 -23.10
C SER A 156 4.84 2.07 -22.29
N ALA A 157 4.25 0.95 -21.89
CA ALA A 157 3.03 0.91 -21.07
C ALA A 157 3.29 1.44 -19.65
N ILE A 158 4.42 1.04 -19.04
CA ILE A 158 4.84 1.58 -17.73
C ILE A 158 5.00 3.09 -17.80
N ARG A 159 5.76 3.60 -18.78
CA ARG A 159 5.92 5.05 -18.98
C ARG A 159 4.59 5.75 -19.21
N TYR A 160 3.70 5.17 -20.02
CA TYR A 160 2.37 5.74 -20.26
C TYR A 160 1.55 5.87 -18.97
N ILE A 161 1.53 4.83 -18.13
CA ILE A 161 0.78 4.82 -16.87
C ILE A 161 1.37 5.84 -15.88
N VAL A 162 2.71 5.86 -15.71
CA VAL A 162 3.38 6.79 -14.79
C VAL A 162 3.19 8.23 -15.25
N ARG A 163 3.39 8.54 -16.54
CA ARG A 163 3.20 9.89 -17.10
C ARG A 163 1.79 10.42 -16.89
N LYS A 164 0.78 9.54 -16.90
CA LYS A 164 -0.61 9.92 -16.65
C LYS A 164 -0.88 10.30 -15.20
N CYS A 165 -0.08 9.80 -14.25
CA CYS A 165 -0.23 10.14 -12.83
C CYS A 165 0.25 11.55 -12.53
N SER A 166 1.47 11.88 -12.91
CA SER A 166 2.06 13.23 -12.91
C SER A 166 3.51 13.14 -13.40
N SER A 167 4.05 14.23 -13.95
CA SER A 167 5.49 14.35 -14.20
C SER A 167 6.30 14.44 -12.89
N LYS A 168 5.69 15.02 -11.85
CA LYS A 168 6.26 15.17 -10.50
C LYS A 168 5.19 14.96 -9.43
N VAL A 169 5.54 14.24 -8.37
CA VAL A 169 4.70 14.03 -7.19
C VAL A 169 5.37 14.67 -5.98
N PHE A 170 4.63 15.50 -5.24
CA PHE A 170 5.17 16.28 -4.12
C PHE A 170 4.58 15.84 -2.79
N PHE A 171 5.43 15.80 -1.75
CA PHE A 171 5.08 15.46 -0.38
C PHE A 171 5.58 16.53 0.57
N ASP A 172 4.86 16.74 1.66
CA ASP A 172 5.36 17.54 2.78
C ASP A 172 6.31 16.69 3.64
N SER A 173 7.36 17.31 4.18
CA SER A 173 8.27 16.67 5.15
C SER A 173 7.52 16.00 6.30
N MET A 174 6.49 16.67 6.82
CA MET A 174 5.64 16.18 7.89
C MET A 174 4.91 14.87 7.55
N ALA A 175 4.48 14.68 6.30
CA ALA A 175 3.88 13.42 5.86
C ALA A 175 4.91 12.29 5.95
N ASN A 176 6.12 12.52 5.41
CA ASN A 176 7.20 11.55 5.42
C ASN A 176 7.59 11.14 6.83
N GLU A 177 7.77 12.12 7.72
CA GLU A 177 8.10 11.85 9.13
C GLU A 177 7.00 11.08 9.84
N ALA A 178 5.72 11.32 9.52
CA ALA A 178 4.63 10.56 10.11
C ALA A 178 4.64 9.08 9.69
N PHE A 179 4.87 8.79 8.40
CA PHE A 179 5.01 7.41 7.93
C PHE A 179 6.22 6.72 8.55
N LYS A 180 7.39 7.38 8.58
CA LYS A 180 8.59 6.85 9.23
C LYS A 180 8.34 6.53 10.70
N THR A 181 7.69 7.45 11.43
CA THR A 181 7.34 7.27 12.85
C THR A 181 6.43 6.07 13.05
N ILE A 182 5.42 5.87 12.20
CA ILE A 182 4.54 4.70 12.29
C ILE A 182 5.32 3.41 11.99
N ILE A 183 6.18 3.38 10.94
CA ILE A 183 7.01 2.20 10.64
C ILE A 183 7.85 1.84 11.87
N GLN A 184 8.60 2.80 12.39
CA GLN A 184 9.48 2.60 13.55
C GLN A 184 8.72 2.18 14.81
N SER A 185 7.46 2.62 14.99
CA SER A 185 6.64 2.27 16.15
C SER A 185 6.07 0.86 16.09
N PHE A 186 5.90 0.28 14.89
CA PHE A 186 5.17 -0.98 14.72
C PHE A 186 6.02 -2.15 14.19
N THR A 187 7.22 -1.89 13.65
CA THR A 187 8.16 -2.94 13.21
C THR A 187 9.19 -3.26 14.28
N SER A 188 9.57 -4.54 14.37
CA SER A 188 10.38 -5.10 15.45
C SER A 188 11.87 -5.26 15.11
N THR A 189 12.21 -5.36 13.82
CA THR A 189 13.57 -5.63 13.33
C THR A 189 14.42 -4.38 13.05
N GLY A 190 13.92 -3.19 13.40
CA GLY A 190 14.63 -1.93 13.18
C GLY A 190 15.06 -1.70 11.72
N ASN A 191 16.19 -1.00 11.53
CA ASN A 191 16.72 -0.58 10.21
C ASN A 191 17.17 -1.72 9.27
N THR A 192 17.09 -2.99 9.68
CA THR A 192 17.59 -4.12 8.86
C THR A 192 16.66 -4.49 7.70
N THR A 193 15.36 -4.25 7.86
CA THR A 193 14.34 -4.62 6.85
C THR A 193 13.92 -3.43 5.98
N THR A 194 14.08 -2.20 6.47
CA THR A 194 13.54 -0.99 5.84
C THR A 194 14.60 0.09 5.63
N ASP A 195 14.67 0.61 4.40
CA ASP A 195 15.45 1.80 4.06
C ASP A 195 14.57 3.06 4.10
N LEU A 196 14.58 3.77 5.22
CA LEU A 196 13.79 4.99 5.40
C LEU A 196 14.38 6.20 4.64
N SER A 197 15.56 6.09 4.04
CA SER A 197 16.12 7.13 3.17
C SER A 197 15.40 7.21 1.81
N ALA A 198 14.61 6.19 1.47
CA ALA A 198 13.77 6.16 0.26
C ALA A 198 12.64 7.22 0.26
N PHE A 199 12.29 7.78 1.42
CA PHE A 199 11.32 8.87 1.53
C PHE A 199 11.90 10.17 0.97
N LYS A 200 11.20 10.75 0.00
CA LYS A 200 11.57 12.00 -0.66
C LYS A 200 10.39 12.96 -0.61
N GLU A 201 10.68 14.25 -0.62
CA GLU A 201 9.66 15.30 -0.78
C GLU A 201 9.20 15.43 -2.23
N GLN A 202 9.97 14.88 -3.17
CA GLN A 202 9.64 14.90 -4.59
C GLN A 202 10.03 13.58 -5.27
N TYR A 203 9.14 13.06 -6.10
CA TYR A 203 9.40 11.94 -7.02
C TYR A 203 9.15 12.40 -8.45
N CYS A 204 10.09 12.13 -9.36
CA CYS A 204 9.90 12.40 -10.78
C CYS A 204 9.48 11.15 -11.57
N GLU A 205 8.91 11.37 -12.76
CA GLU A 205 8.46 10.30 -13.66
C GLU A 205 9.53 9.23 -13.91
N SER A 206 10.78 9.63 -14.15
CA SER A 206 11.85 8.68 -14.49
C SER A 206 12.17 7.72 -13.34
N GLU A 207 12.18 8.22 -12.10
CA GLU A 207 12.41 7.42 -10.89
C GLU A 207 11.26 6.43 -10.66
N LEU A 208 10.00 6.90 -10.76
CA LEU A 208 8.84 6.03 -10.63
C LEU A 208 8.80 4.98 -11.74
N ALA A 209 9.12 5.37 -12.97
CA ALA A 209 9.20 4.45 -14.10
C ALA A 209 10.33 3.43 -13.95
N GLU A 210 11.42 3.76 -13.26
CA GLU A 210 12.52 2.84 -12.94
C GLU A 210 12.09 1.80 -11.92
N SER A 211 11.55 2.22 -10.77
CA SER A 211 11.03 1.29 -9.77
C SER A 211 9.96 0.37 -10.35
N MET A 212 9.05 0.89 -11.19
CA MET A 212 8.05 0.07 -11.88
C MET A 212 8.67 -0.95 -12.84
N ARG A 213 9.79 -0.64 -13.50
CA ARG A 213 10.50 -1.61 -14.36
C ARG A 213 11.11 -2.72 -13.52
N GLU A 214 11.75 -2.39 -12.40
CA GLU A 214 12.36 -3.36 -11.50
C GLU A 214 11.29 -4.28 -10.86
N ILE A 215 10.15 -3.72 -10.45
CA ILE A 215 8.99 -4.49 -9.97
C ILE A 215 8.51 -5.47 -11.04
N ARG A 216 8.38 -5.01 -12.30
CA ARG A 216 7.98 -5.85 -13.43
C ARG A 216 8.96 -7.00 -13.64
N ASP A 217 10.24 -6.69 -13.70
CA ASP A 217 11.30 -7.66 -14.01
C ASP A 217 11.38 -8.75 -12.92
N ASN A 218 11.14 -8.39 -11.66
CA ASN A 218 11.19 -9.30 -10.52
C ASN A 218 9.92 -10.13 -10.28
N VAL A 219 8.75 -9.73 -10.80
CA VAL A 219 7.47 -10.40 -10.49
C VAL A 219 6.62 -10.62 -11.73
N TRP A 220 6.33 -9.58 -12.52
CA TRP A 220 5.30 -9.62 -13.55
C TRP A 220 5.71 -10.46 -14.75
N CYS A 221 7.00 -10.47 -15.09
CA CYS A 221 7.56 -11.30 -16.15
C CYS A 221 7.81 -12.76 -15.73
N LEU A 222 7.53 -13.13 -14.48
CA LEU A 222 7.82 -14.46 -13.94
C LEU A 222 6.59 -15.39 -13.95
N ARG A 223 6.85 -16.69 -13.78
CA ARG A 223 5.85 -17.77 -13.76
C ARG A 223 4.75 -17.55 -12.70
N TYR A 224 3.62 -18.25 -12.88
CA TYR A 224 2.44 -18.31 -12.00
C TYR A 224 2.71 -18.21 -10.47
N LYS A 225 3.79 -18.82 -9.96
CA LYS A 225 4.16 -18.77 -8.54
C LYS A 225 4.37 -17.35 -7.99
N SER A 226 4.90 -16.43 -8.80
CA SER A 226 5.06 -15.03 -8.39
C SER A 226 3.71 -14.34 -8.23
N TRP A 227 2.78 -14.56 -9.17
CA TRP A 227 1.42 -14.01 -9.11
C TRP A 227 0.57 -14.61 -7.98
N PHE A 228 0.73 -15.90 -7.68
CA PHE A 228 0.13 -16.51 -6.49
C PHE A 228 0.60 -15.82 -5.20
N THR A 229 1.90 -15.50 -5.12
CA THR A 229 2.50 -14.80 -3.98
C THR A 229 1.95 -13.38 -3.85
N VAL A 230 1.84 -12.63 -4.96
CA VAL A 230 1.18 -11.32 -5.01
C VAL A 230 -0.27 -11.42 -4.52
N GLY A 231 -1.02 -12.41 -5.01
CA GLY A 231 -2.40 -12.65 -4.60
C GLY A 231 -2.56 -12.91 -3.11
N ALA A 232 -1.62 -13.63 -2.48
CA ALA A 232 -1.65 -13.88 -1.04
C ALA A 232 -1.47 -12.60 -0.19
N PHE A 233 -0.52 -11.74 -0.56
CA PHE A 233 -0.32 -10.45 0.14
C PHE A 233 -1.44 -9.45 -0.17
N ASN A 234 -1.86 -9.35 -1.44
CA ASN A 234 -2.97 -8.50 -1.84
C ASN A 234 -4.28 -8.91 -1.16
N HIS A 235 -4.52 -10.21 -0.97
CA HIS A 235 -5.67 -10.71 -0.24
C HIS A 235 -5.78 -10.11 1.16
N ILE A 236 -4.67 -10.12 1.90
CA ILE A 236 -4.59 -9.57 3.26
C ILE A 236 -4.78 -8.05 3.21
N LEU A 237 -4.08 -7.37 2.29
CA LEU A 237 -4.16 -5.92 2.16
C LEU A 237 -5.60 -5.45 1.91
N VAL A 238 -6.27 -6.04 0.92
CA VAL A 238 -7.66 -5.69 0.56
C VAL A 238 -8.65 -6.02 1.69
N LEU A 239 -8.46 -7.16 2.36
CA LEU A 239 -9.31 -7.55 3.48
C LEU A 239 -9.22 -6.54 4.63
N LEU A 240 -8.00 -6.14 4.99
CA LEU A 240 -7.74 -5.16 6.04
C LEU A 240 -8.24 -3.77 5.65
N ASP A 241 -7.97 -3.33 4.41
CA ASP A 241 -8.34 -2.00 3.91
C ASP A 241 -9.86 -1.80 3.95
N ILE A 242 -10.62 -2.76 3.42
CA ILE A 242 -12.09 -2.68 3.40
C ILE A 242 -12.68 -2.72 4.81
N ARG A 243 -12.15 -3.58 5.69
CA ARG A 243 -12.62 -3.68 7.08
C ARG A 243 -12.28 -2.43 7.88
N ALA A 244 -11.10 -1.86 7.69
CA ALA A 244 -10.71 -0.62 8.34
C ALA A 244 -11.59 0.54 7.87
N ALA A 245 -11.78 0.69 6.56
CA ALA A 245 -12.66 1.70 5.97
C ALA A 245 -14.11 1.58 6.48
N CYS A 246 -14.64 0.34 6.62
CA CYS A 246 -15.96 0.11 7.20
C CYS A 246 -16.05 0.52 8.69
N LYS A 247 -14.95 0.38 9.44
CA LYS A 247 -14.87 0.80 10.86
C LYS A 247 -14.62 2.30 11.03
N THR A 248 -14.09 3.01 10.04
CA THR A 248 -13.75 4.45 10.12
C THR A 248 -14.77 5.37 9.47
N ARG A 249 -15.52 4.91 8.47
CA ARG A 249 -16.50 5.73 7.74
C ARG A 249 -17.85 5.79 8.45
N GLU A 250 -18.50 6.95 8.36
CA GLU A 250 -19.83 7.20 8.94
C GLU A 250 -20.95 6.54 8.10
N GLU A 251 -20.81 6.49 6.77
CA GLU A 251 -21.80 5.87 5.86
C GLU A 251 -21.62 4.34 5.77
N LYS A 252 -21.91 3.61 6.85
CA LYS A 252 -21.82 2.13 6.90
C LYS A 252 -22.90 1.43 6.06
N ASP A 253 -24.02 2.09 5.81
CA ASP A 253 -25.21 1.47 5.22
C ASP A 253 -25.26 1.55 3.68
N LYS A 254 -24.24 2.14 3.04
CA LYS A 254 -24.09 2.22 1.57
C LYS A 254 -22.77 1.62 1.11
N LEU A 255 -22.47 0.42 1.59
CA LEU A 255 -21.34 -0.35 1.12
C LEU A 255 -21.55 -0.72 -0.35
N SER A 256 -20.57 -0.42 -1.21
CA SER A 256 -20.60 -0.92 -2.58
C SER A 256 -20.70 -2.45 -2.59
N TYR A 257 -21.26 -3.03 -3.66
CA TYR A 257 -21.34 -4.49 -3.82
C TYR A 257 -19.99 -5.21 -3.58
N TYR A 258 -18.89 -4.56 -3.94
CA TYR A 258 -17.54 -5.04 -3.68
C TYR A 258 -17.19 -5.08 -2.18
N PHE A 259 -17.55 -4.05 -1.42
CA PHE A 259 -17.38 -4.03 0.05
C PHE A 259 -18.26 -5.10 0.71
N ASP A 260 -19.54 -5.21 0.32
CA ASP A 260 -20.45 -6.25 0.81
C ASP A 260 -19.89 -7.65 0.56
N THR A 261 -19.34 -7.88 -0.64
CA THR A 261 -18.73 -9.16 -0.99
C THR A 261 -17.56 -9.48 -0.07
N VAL A 262 -16.63 -8.55 0.16
CA VAL A 262 -15.45 -8.80 1.02
C VAL A 262 -15.82 -8.92 2.50
N LEU A 263 -16.82 -8.17 2.96
CA LEU A 263 -17.24 -8.19 4.37
C LEU A 263 -18.07 -9.43 4.72
N HIS A 264 -18.94 -9.88 3.81
CA HIS A 264 -19.98 -10.86 4.13
C HIS A 264 -19.95 -12.15 3.30
N LYS A 265 -19.37 -12.14 2.09
CA LYS A 265 -19.53 -13.26 1.12
C LYS A 265 -18.23 -13.90 0.64
N GLY A 266 -17.08 -13.25 0.82
CA GLY A 266 -15.82 -13.72 0.26
C GLY A 266 -14.64 -13.19 1.04
N ARG A 267 -13.78 -14.11 1.50
CA ARG A 267 -12.56 -13.89 2.30
C ARG A 267 -12.82 -13.88 3.81
N LEU A 268 -13.04 -15.10 4.33
CA LEU A 268 -13.03 -15.51 5.75
C LEU A 268 -13.78 -14.60 6.73
N PRO A 269 -14.98 -14.97 7.22
CA PRO A 269 -15.59 -14.27 8.35
C PRO A 269 -14.65 -14.33 9.56
N LEU A 270 -14.39 -13.17 10.16
CA LEU A 270 -13.99 -13.15 11.57
C LEU A 270 -15.28 -13.43 12.34
N GLN A 271 -15.28 -14.49 13.14
CA GLN A 271 -16.36 -14.69 14.11
C GLN A 271 -16.33 -13.47 15.05
N GLY A 272 -17.48 -12.83 15.19
CA GLY A 272 -17.70 -11.74 16.14
C GLY A 272 -17.73 -12.24 17.57
#